data_AF-A0A315T5R8-F1
#
_entry.id   AF-A0A315T5R8-F1
#
_cell.length_a   1.000
_cell.length_b   1.000
_cell.length_c   1.000
_cell.angle_alpha   90.00
_cell.angle_beta   90.00
_cell.angle_gamma   90.00
#
_symmetry.space_group_name_H-M   'P 1'
#
loop_
_entity.id
_entity.type
_entity.pdbx_description
1 polymer ?
#
loop_
_entity_poly.entity_id
_entity_poly.type
_entity_poly.pdbx_seq_one_letter_code
_entity_poly.pdbx_strand_id
1 'polypeptide(L)'
;MIALMPRLAAPEAERLLEVFLQEGPETWKAFSADELPRATRFAPTGGSPISTKTLVELRLEILRIKDECQSQRKTLRSDFSSFDFRVAILLINKDFLSSGECFRDDVWAFLSIVVMPDIVSWRFGGSVERYFGGVRNTFQRLWMRGMLFDRGMQSDNRWGLLSELSEDAFLQIVERPGIASSPVIATALAEAWLRASLIYGRGSMEALTRRAILKLRAKNEIRFFGGLPPNVLGSVLDEAFRDASRTNL
;
A
#
# COMPACT_ATOMS: atom_id res chain seq x y z
N MET A 1 11.93 -15.31 -15.53
CA MET A 1 12.90 -14.21 -15.76
C MET A 1 12.46 -13.04 -14.89
N ILE A 2 13.38 -12.39 -14.16
CA ILE A 2 13.02 -11.26 -13.28
C ILE A 2 12.76 -10.03 -14.15
N ALA A 3 11.61 -9.36 -13.93
CA ALA A 3 11.28 -8.12 -14.60
C ALA A 3 11.90 -6.93 -13.87
N LEU A 4 12.56 -6.03 -14.60
CA LEU A 4 13.13 -4.80 -14.07
C LEU A 4 12.09 -3.69 -14.17
N MET A 5 11.85 -3.02 -13.05
CA MET A 5 10.82 -1.99 -12.95
C MET A 5 11.31 -0.66 -13.54
N PRO A 6 10.46 0.08 -14.27
CA PRO A 6 10.77 1.41 -14.74
C PRO A 6 10.80 2.37 -13.55
N ARG A 7 11.74 3.31 -13.57
CA ARG A 7 11.96 4.31 -12.52
C ARG A 7 11.93 5.71 -13.12
N LEU A 8 11.36 6.64 -12.37
CA LEU A 8 11.35 8.06 -12.70
C LEU A 8 12.04 8.87 -11.60
N ALA A 9 13.12 9.57 -11.96
CA ALA A 9 13.82 10.43 -11.00
C ALA A 9 12.96 11.64 -10.60
N ALA A 10 13.10 12.09 -9.34
CA ALA A 10 12.26 13.15 -8.77
C ALA A 10 12.13 14.42 -9.63
N PRO A 11 13.22 15.00 -10.20
CA PRO A 11 13.08 16.23 -11.00
C PRO A 11 12.20 16.05 -12.24
N GLU A 12 12.28 14.90 -12.90
CA GLU A 12 11.43 14.63 -14.06
C GLU A 12 10.00 14.28 -13.63
N ALA A 13 9.84 13.56 -12.52
CA ALA A 13 8.54 13.27 -11.93
C ALA A 13 7.77 14.55 -11.59
N GLU A 14 8.45 15.54 -10.99
CA GLU A 14 7.90 16.88 -10.74
C GLU A 14 7.46 17.55 -12.04
N ARG A 15 8.36 17.63 -13.03
CA ARG A 15 8.06 18.26 -14.32
C ARG A 15 6.87 17.63 -15.03
N LEU A 16 6.80 16.29 -15.07
CA LEU A 16 5.71 15.57 -15.72
C LEU A 16 4.39 15.73 -14.98
N LEU A 17 4.42 15.73 -13.65
CA LEU A 17 3.22 15.94 -12.84
C LEU A 17 2.68 17.37 -12.99
N GLU A 18 3.54 18.38 -13.03
CA GLU A 18 3.13 19.77 -13.28
C GLU A 18 2.38 19.90 -14.60
N VAL A 19 2.92 19.31 -15.67
CA VAL A 19 2.25 19.28 -16.98
C VAL A 19 0.89 18.58 -16.88
N PHE A 20 0.83 17.40 -16.25
CA PHE A 20 -0.44 16.67 -16.07
C PHE A 20 -1.49 17.49 -15.31
N LEU A 21 -1.10 18.15 -14.21
CA LEU A 21 -2.02 18.93 -13.38
C LEU A 21 -2.49 20.21 -14.09
N GLN A 22 -1.68 20.79 -14.97
CA GLN A 22 -2.05 21.95 -15.79
C GLN A 22 -2.96 21.58 -16.96
N GLU A 23 -2.64 20.50 -17.66
CA GLU A 23 -3.37 20.09 -18.87
C GLU A 23 -4.64 19.29 -18.55
N GLY A 24 -4.65 18.56 -17.43
CA GLY A 24 -5.74 17.71 -17.00
C GLY A 24 -5.68 16.26 -17.54
N PRO A 25 -6.56 15.37 -17.05
CA PRO A 25 -6.53 13.96 -17.41
C PRO A 25 -6.93 13.64 -18.85
N GLU A 26 -7.73 14.49 -19.51
CA GLU A 26 -8.22 14.23 -20.89
C GLU A 26 -7.14 14.43 -21.95
N THR A 27 -6.13 15.22 -21.64
CA THR A 27 -5.06 15.66 -22.54
C THR A 27 -3.75 14.93 -22.30
N TRP A 28 -3.66 14.10 -21.24
CA TRP A 28 -2.46 13.39 -20.86
C TRP A 28 -2.02 12.35 -21.89
N LYS A 29 -0.79 12.49 -22.40
CA LYS A 29 -0.22 11.61 -23.43
C LYS A 29 1.11 10.96 -23.07
N ALA A 30 1.64 11.18 -21.86
CA ALA A 30 3.01 10.72 -21.55
C ALA A 30 3.14 9.20 -21.41
N PHE A 31 2.03 8.47 -21.25
CA PHE A 31 2.03 7.02 -21.39
C PHE A 31 1.50 6.62 -22.76
N SER A 32 2.43 6.20 -23.62
CA SER A 32 2.14 5.47 -24.84
C SER A 32 2.58 4.03 -24.67
N ALA A 33 1.83 3.10 -25.26
CA ALA A 33 2.23 1.69 -25.32
C ALA A 33 3.55 1.50 -26.10
N ASP A 34 3.91 2.47 -26.95
CA ASP A 34 5.02 2.38 -27.88
C ASP A 34 6.27 3.16 -27.42
N GLU A 35 6.11 4.19 -26.57
CA GLU A 35 7.22 5.05 -26.16
C GLU A 35 7.09 5.46 -24.68
N LEU A 36 8.06 5.05 -23.86
CA LEU A 36 8.20 5.52 -22.48
C LEU A 36 8.97 6.85 -22.45
N PRO A 37 8.80 7.69 -21.41
CA PRO A 37 9.57 8.92 -21.26
C PRO A 37 11.08 8.68 -21.36
N ARG A 38 11.83 9.53 -22.06
CA ARG A 38 13.30 9.40 -22.24
C ARG A 38 14.08 9.34 -20.92
N ALA A 39 13.53 9.93 -19.87
CA ALA A 39 14.09 9.91 -18.52
C ALA A 39 13.88 8.60 -17.77
N THR A 40 13.12 7.64 -18.33
CA THR A 40 12.92 6.32 -17.73
C THR A 40 14.26 5.62 -17.52
N ARG A 41 14.44 5.03 -16.35
CA ARG A 41 15.62 4.21 -16.01
C ARG A 41 15.18 2.85 -15.52
N PHE A 42 16.05 1.86 -15.69
CA PHE A 42 15.90 0.51 -15.16
C PHE A 42 17.12 0.16 -14.31
N ALA A 43 17.02 -0.89 -13.48
CA ALA A 43 18.21 -1.43 -12.84
C ALA A 43 19.26 -1.85 -13.90
N PRO A 44 20.57 -1.69 -13.63
CA PRO A 44 21.61 -2.00 -14.61
C PRO A 44 21.79 -3.51 -14.85
N THR A 45 21.36 -4.36 -13.90
CA THR A 45 21.54 -5.81 -13.92
C THR A 45 20.39 -6.49 -13.17
N GLY A 46 20.25 -7.81 -13.34
CA GLY A 46 19.36 -8.64 -12.50
C GLY A 46 18.03 -9.02 -13.15
N GLY A 47 17.83 -8.73 -14.43
CA GLY A 47 16.59 -9.03 -15.14
C GLY A 47 16.53 -8.42 -16.53
N SER A 48 15.33 -8.39 -17.10
CA SER A 48 15.02 -7.65 -18.33
C SER A 48 13.98 -6.56 -18.05
N PRO A 49 14.06 -5.39 -18.71
CA PRO A 49 13.02 -4.36 -18.60
C PRO A 49 11.62 -4.94 -18.78
N ILE A 50 10.69 -4.56 -17.90
CA ILE A 50 9.29 -4.93 -18.07
C ILE A 50 8.79 -4.41 -19.43
N SER A 51 7.98 -5.21 -20.11
CA SER A 51 7.43 -4.79 -21.40
C SER A 51 6.39 -3.69 -21.22
N THR A 52 6.29 -2.77 -22.19
CA THR A 52 5.23 -1.75 -22.20
C THR A 52 3.85 -2.39 -22.26
N LYS A 53 3.70 -3.51 -22.98
CA LYS A 53 2.48 -4.33 -23.00
C LYS A 53 2.01 -4.72 -21.60
N THR A 54 2.93 -5.18 -20.73
CA THR A 54 2.59 -5.55 -19.34
C THR A 54 2.14 -4.33 -18.52
N LEU A 55 2.72 -3.15 -18.75
CA LEU A 55 2.27 -1.90 -18.11
C LEU A 55 0.88 -1.49 -18.58
N VAL A 56 0.59 -1.65 -19.88
CA VAL A 56 -0.75 -1.41 -20.46
C VAL A 56 -1.77 -2.37 -19.88
N GLU A 57 -1.43 -3.66 -19.77
CA GLU A 57 -2.30 -4.67 -19.15
C GLU A 57 -2.63 -4.31 -17.70
N LEU A 58 -1.61 -3.96 -16.89
CA LEU A 58 -1.81 -3.50 -15.51
C LEU A 58 -2.77 -2.30 -15.44
N ARG A 59 -2.54 -1.29 -16.30
CA ARG A 59 -3.41 -0.10 -16.38
C ARG A 59 -4.86 -0.47 -16.70
N LEU A 60 -5.07 -1.31 -17.72
CA LEU A 60 -6.40 -1.72 -18.14
C LEU A 60 -7.13 -2.52 -17.05
N GLU A 61 -6.43 -3.38 -16.32
CA GLU A 61 -7.01 -4.12 -15.20
C GLU A 61 -7.45 -3.18 -14.05
N ILE A 62 -6.64 -2.17 -13.71
CA ILE A 62 -7.00 -1.19 -12.68
C ILE A 62 -8.15 -0.28 -13.15
N LEU A 63 -8.18 0.12 -14.42
CA LEU A 63 -9.28 0.88 -14.99
C LEU A 63 -10.60 0.10 -14.95
N ARG A 64 -10.58 -1.20 -15.29
CA ARG A 64 -11.78 -2.06 -15.16
C ARG A 64 -12.30 -2.09 -13.72
N ILE A 65 -11.41 -2.23 -12.74
CA ILE A 65 -11.79 -2.18 -11.31
C ILE A 65 -12.46 -0.84 -10.98
N LYS A 66 -11.86 0.29 -11.42
CA LYS A 66 -12.44 1.64 -11.24
C LYS A 66 -13.85 1.72 -11.83
N ASP A 67 -14.03 1.33 -13.10
CA ASP A 67 -15.31 1.43 -13.81
C ASP A 67 -16.39 0.56 -13.15
N GLU A 68 -16.03 -0.66 -12.76
CA GLU A 68 -16.92 -1.56 -12.03
C GLU A 68 -17.32 -1.00 -10.66
N CYS A 69 -16.41 -0.36 -9.94
CA CYS A 69 -16.73 0.30 -8.66
C CYS A 69 -17.68 1.49 -8.88
N GLN A 70 -17.47 2.32 -9.90
CA GLN A 70 -18.33 3.47 -10.20
C GLN A 70 -19.73 3.07 -10.68
N SER A 71 -19.83 1.98 -11.46
CA SER A 71 -21.11 1.51 -12.01
C SER A 71 -22.08 0.97 -10.94
N GLN A 72 -21.58 0.59 -9.76
CA GLN A 72 -22.42 0.10 -8.65
C GLN A 72 -23.25 1.21 -7.96
N ARG A 73 -23.07 2.49 -8.32
CA ARG A 73 -23.87 3.66 -7.89
C ARG A 73 -24.25 3.67 -6.40
N LYS A 74 -23.30 3.31 -5.51
CA LYS A 74 -23.53 3.39 -4.06
C LYS A 74 -23.28 4.81 -3.58
N THR A 75 -22.03 5.09 -3.23
CA THR A 75 -21.54 6.39 -2.78
C THR A 75 -20.07 6.50 -3.16
N LEU A 76 -19.57 7.70 -3.43
CA LEU A 76 -18.15 7.92 -3.77
C LEU A 76 -17.21 7.26 -2.76
N ARG A 77 -17.52 7.36 -1.46
CA ARG A 77 -16.72 6.75 -0.39
C ARG A 77 -16.70 5.22 -0.46
N SER A 78 -17.84 4.60 -0.75
CA SER A 78 -17.94 3.15 -0.93
C SER A 78 -17.18 2.69 -2.18
N ASP A 79 -17.26 3.45 -3.27
CA ASP A 79 -16.62 3.11 -4.55
C ASP A 79 -15.10 3.13 -4.38
N PHE A 80 -14.58 4.16 -3.70
CA PHE A 80 -13.17 4.31 -3.35
C PHE A 80 -12.63 3.21 -2.42
N SER A 81 -13.40 2.82 -1.40
CA SER A 81 -12.98 1.75 -0.49
C SER A 81 -12.93 0.40 -1.19
N SER A 82 -13.91 0.12 -2.06
CA SER A 82 -13.95 -1.08 -2.90
C SER A 82 -12.81 -1.10 -3.91
N PHE A 83 -12.53 0.03 -4.57
CA PHE A 83 -11.40 0.19 -5.48
C PHE A 83 -10.08 -0.12 -4.78
N ASP A 84 -9.82 0.48 -3.62
CA ASP A 84 -8.58 0.26 -2.85
C ASP A 84 -8.37 -1.21 -2.48
N PHE A 85 -9.42 -1.85 -1.98
CA PHE A 85 -9.39 -3.26 -1.60
C PHE A 85 -9.03 -4.16 -2.80
N ARG A 86 -9.72 -3.98 -3.93
CA ARG A 86 -9.53 -4.79 -5.13
C ARG A 86 -8.18 -4.55 -5.78
N VAL A 87 -7.72 -3.30 -5.83
CA VAL A 87 -6.40 -2.95 -6.38
C VAL A 87 -5.27 -3.47 -5.49
N ALA A 88 -5.40 -3.42 -4.16
CA ALA A 88 -4.41 -4.01 -3.26
C ALA A 88 -4.21 -5.51 -3.53
N ILE A 89 -5.31 -6.25 -3.72
CA ILE A 89 -5.27 -7.68 -4.08
C ILE A 89 -4.68 -7.88 -5.47
N LEU A 90 -5.06 -7.05 -6.45
CA LEU A 90 -4.50 -7.14 -7.81
C LEU A 90 -2.98 -6.98 -7.80
N LEU A 91 -2.47 -5.92 -7.16
CA LEU A 91 -1.05 -5.57 -7.17
C LEU A 91 -0.18 -6.65 -6.53
N ILE A 92 -0.60 -7.23 -5.40
CA ILE A 92 0.22 -8.24 -4.70
C ILE A 92 0.26 -9.59 -5.43
N ASN A 93 -0.70 -9.86 -6.32
CA ASN A 93 -0.72 -11.07 -7.16
C ASN A 93 -0.04 -10.86 -8.53
N LYS A 94 0.63 -9.72 -8.76
CA LYS A 94 1.47 -9.52 -9.97
C LYS A 94 2.90 -9.96 -9.67
N ASP A 95 3.37 -11.00 -10.37
CA ASP A 95 4.73 -11.52 -10.21
C ASP A 95 5.82 -10.46 -10.42
N PHE A 96 5.64 -9.51 -11.34
CA PHE A 96 6.62 -8.44 -11.56
C PHE A 96 6.66 -7.41 -10.41
N LEU A 97 5.64 -7.39 -9.55
CA LEU A 97 5.59 -6.55 -8.33
C LEU A 97 6.08 -7.28 -7.07
N SER A 98 6.62 -8.50 -7.20
CA SER A 98 7.19 -9.24 -6.06
C SER A 98 8.69 -8.96 -5.84
N SER A 99 9.30 -8.09 -6.65
CA SER A 99 10.74 -7.79 -6.58
C SER A 99 11.05 -6.73 -5.51
N GLY A 100 12.30 -6.72 -5.02
CA GLY A 100 12.78 -5.70 -4.09
C GLY A 100 12.77 -4.27 -4.67
N GLU A 101 12.69 -4.10 -5.99
CA GLU A 101 12.55 -2.78 -6.62
C GLU A 101 11.25 -2.09 -6.22
N CYS A 102 10.20 -2.83 -5.89
CA CYS A 102 8.92 -2.29 -5.45
C CYS A 102 8.99 -1.64 -4.06
N PHE A 103 10.12 -1.67 -3.36
CA PHE A 103 10.33 -0.82 -2.18
C PHE A 103 10.85 0.58 -2.52
N ARG A 104 11.17 0.86 -3.79
CA ARG A 104 11.68 2.16 -4.20
C ARG A 104 10.57 3.10 -4.62
N ASP A 105 10.62 4.31 -4.08
CA ASP A 105 9.64 5.36 -4.36
C ASP A 105 9.64 5.79 -5.83
N ASP A 106 10.78 5.72 -6.51
CA ASP A 106 10.92 6.09 -7.94
C ASP A 106 10.21 5.13 -8.91
N VAL A 107 9.97 3.87 -8.51
CA VAL A 107 9.13 2.91 -9.24
C VAL A 107 7.66 3.32 -9.15
N TRP A 108 7.21 3.66 -7.95
CA TRP A 108 5.81 4.03 -7.75
C TRP A 108 5.48 5.38 -8.35
N ALA A 109 6.38 6.36 -8.22
CA ALA A 109 6.27 7.65 -8.92
C ALA A 109 6.09 7.44 -10.44
N PHE A 110 6.84 6.52 -11.05
CA PHE A 110 6.65 6.16 -12.45
C PHE A 110 5.23 5.63 -12.72
N LEU A 111 4.75 4.67 -11.92
CA LEU A 111 3.42 4.08 -12.11
C LEU A 111 2.29 5.11 -11.93
N SER A 112 2.37 5.99 -10.94
CA SER A 112 1.32 6.99 -10.68
C SER A 112 1.40 8.24 -11.54
N ILE A 113 2.58 8.66 -12.00
CA ILE A 113 2.72 9.89 -12.81
C ILE A 113 2.69 9.56 -14.30
N VAL A 114 3.36 8.50 -14.73
CA VAL A 114 3.42 8.13 -16.15
C VAL A 114 2.22 7.28 -16.50
N VAL A 115 2.12 6.10 -15.87
CA VAL A 115 1.20 5.04 -16.33
C VAL A 115 -0.26 5.35 -15.98
N MET A 116 -0.54 5.87 -14.77
CA MET A 116 -1.91 5.99 -14.24
C MET A 116 -2.27 7.31 -13.53
N PRO A 117 -1.86 8.50 -14.02
CA PRO A 117 -2.13 9.75 -13.31
C PRO A 117 -3.61 10.15 -13.31
N ASP A 118 -4.37 9.78 -14.33
CA ASP A 118 -5.82 9.96 -14.40
C ASP A 118 -6.58 9.18 -13.32
N ILE A 119 -6.08 7.99 -12.95
CA ILE A 119 -6.66 7.17 -11.88
C ILE A 119 -6.36 7.80 -10.52
N VAL A 120 -5.14 8.31 -10.33
CA VAL A 120 -4.77 9.07 -9.12
C VAL A 120 -5.62 10.34 -9.01
N SER A 121 -5.77 11.10 -10.10
CA SER A 121 -6.57 12.33 -10.16
C SER A 121 -8.04 12.08 -9.89
N TRP A 122 -8.62 11.04 -10.48
CA TRP A 122 -9.99 10.61 -10.18
C TRP A 122 -10.20 10.36 -8.68
N ARG A 123 -9.18 9.79 -8.02
CA ARG A 123 -9.30 9.36 -6.63
C ARG A 123 -8.99 10.47 -5.62
N PHE A 124 -8.01 11.32 -5.91
CA PHE A 124 -7.42 12.27 -4.97
C PHE A 124 -7.25 13.69 -5.53
N GLY A 125 -7.68 13.95 -6.76
CA GLY A 125 -7.51 15.24 -7.43
C GLY A 125 -6.04 15.63 -7.61
N GLY A 126 -5.74 16.90 -7.36
CA GLY A 126 -4.39 17.47 -7.47
C GLY A 126 -3.47 17.26 -6.27
N SER A 127 -3.77 16.30 -5.38
CA SER A 127 -2.96 16.01 -4.19
C SER A 127 -1.60 15.42 -4.57
N VAL A 128 -0.58 16.27 -4.65
CA VAL A 128 0.77 15.96 -5.15
C VAL A 128 1.39 14.72 -4.48
N GLU A 129 1.23 14.58 -3.16
CA GLU A 129 1.78 13.45 -2.40
C GLU A 129 1.20 12.07 -2.79
N ARG A 130 0.08 12.05 -3.52
CA ARG A 130 -0.57 10.81 -4.00
C ARG A 130 0.03 10.32 -5.31
N TYR A 131 0.84 11.14 -5.97
CA TYR A 131 1.53 10.85 -7.22
C TYR A 131 3.00 10.48 -7.02
N PHE A 132 3.70 11.06 -6.06
CA PHE A 132 5.06 10.65 -5.73
C PHE A 132 5.07 9.36 -4.94
N GLY A 133 6.15 8.58 -5.05
CA GLY A 133 6.36 7.39 -4.22
C GLY A 133 6.45 7.74 -2.73
N GLY A 134 6.38 6.71 -1.90
CA GLY A 134 6.33 6.76 -0.46
C GLY A 134 5.00 6.22 0.10
N VAL A 135 4.86 6.27 1.42
CA VAL A 135 3.72 5.68 2.16
C VAL A 135 2.36 6.30 1.81
N ARG A 136 2.34 7.52 1.23
CA ARG A 136 1.11 8.22 0.83
C ARG A 136 0.75 8.01 -0.65
N ASN A 137 1.66 7.48 -1.46
CA ASN A 137 1.43 7.19 -2.87
C ASN A 137 0.18 6.32 -3.06
N THR A 138 -0.58 6.61 -4.12
CA THR A 138 -1.85 5.92 -4.40
C THR A 138 -1.72 4.42 -4.49
N PHE A 139 -0.70 3.92 -5.20
CA PHE A 139 -0.56 2.49 -5.50
C PHE A 139 0.44 1.80 -4.57
N GLN A 140 1.52 2.46 -4.18
CA GLN A 140 2.50 1.90 -3.24
C GLN A 140 1.84 1.55 -1.91
N ARG A 141 0.99 2.45 -1.37
CA ARG A 141 0.28 2.16 -0.12
C ARG A 141 -0.61 0.93 -0.25
N LEU A 142 -1.25 0.72 -1.41
CA LEU A 142 -2.14 -0.42 -1.65
C LEU A 142 -1.36 -1.72 -1.80
N TRP A 143 -0.24 -1.67 -2.52
CA TRP A 143 0.69 -2.81 -2.62
C TRP A 143 1.29 -3.17 -1.26
N MET A 144 1.76 -2.19 -0.48
CA MET A 144 2.26 -2.42 0.88
C MET A 144 1.18 -2.99 1.79
N ARG A 145 -0.06 -2.49 1.71
CA ARG A 145 -1.21 -3.08 2.42
C ARG A 145 -1.38 -4.55 2.06
N GLY A 146 -1.44 -4.85 0.75
CA GLY A 146 -1.58 -6.21 0.25
C GLY A 146 -0.48 -7.13 0.77
N MET A 147 0.77 -6.69 0.70
CA MET A 147 1.94 -7.45 1.17
C MET A 147 1.93 -7.71 2.67
N LEU A 148 1.62 -6.71 3.50
CA LEU A 148 1.73 -6.81 4.96
C LEU A 148 0.55 -7.54 5.60
N PHE A 149 -0.61 -7.55 4.94
CA PHE A 149 -1.86 -8.08 5.48
C PHE A 149 -2.39 -9.29 4.71
N ASP A 150 -1.55 -9.94 3.91
CA ASP A 150 -1.82 -11.24 3.33
C ASP A 150 -1.65 -12.35 4.38
N ARG A 151 -2.74 -13.01 4.78
CA ARG A 151 -2.67 -14.18 5.69
C ARG A 151 -2.10 -15.44 5.02
N GLY A 152 -1.81 -15.39 3.72
CA GLY A 152 -1.27 -16.47 2.93
C GLY A 152 -2.32 -17.34 2.27
N MET A 153 -1.87 -18.11 1.27
CA MET A 153 -2.72 -18.95 0.41
C MET A 153 -3.54 -20.02 1.14
N GLN A 154 -3.10 -20.44 2.33
CA GLN A 154 -3.75 -21.50 3.11
C GLN A 154 -4.85 -20.97 4.05
N SER A 155 -5.08 -19.65 4.09
CA SER A 155 -6.10 -19.04 4.94
C SER A 155 -7.41 -18.86 4.18
N ASP A 156 -8.51 -19.44 4.70
CA ASP A 156 -9.88 -19.29 4.16
C ASP A 156 -10.31 -17.82 4.02
N ASN A 157 -9.78 -16.94 4.88
CA ASN A 157 -10.02 -15.51 4.84
C ASN A 157 -8.74 -14.71 4.55
N ARG A 158 -7.99 -15.12 3.51
CA ARG A 158 -6.67 -14.55 3.11
C ARG A 158 -6.61 -13.02 3.19
N TRP A 159 -7.64 -12.36 2.67
CA TRP A 159 -7.72 -10.90 2.52
C TRP A 159 -8.54 -10.18 3.58
N GLY A 160 -9.04 -10.88 4.62
CA GLY A 160 -9.96 -10.28 5.59
C GLY A 160 -9.37 -9.09 6.35
N LEU A 161 -8.05 -9.04 6.55
CA LEU A 161 -7.41 -7.88 7.17
C LEU A 161 -7.49 -6.62 6.28
N LEU A 162 -7.46 -6.77 4.95
CA LEU A 162 -7.56 -5.65 4.01
C LEU A 162 -8.94 -4.99 4.05
N SER A 163 -10.00 -5.79 4.25
CA SER A 163 -11.38 -5.29 4.34
C SER A 163 -11.71 -4.71 5.72
N GLU A 164 -11.11 -5.25 6.79
CA GLU A 164 -11.44 -4.84 8.15
C GLU A 164 -10.66 -3.61 8.63
N LEU A 165 -9.40 -3.45 8.22
CA LEU A 165 -8.56 -2.35 8.66
C LEU A 165 -8.84 -1.07 7.86
N SER A 166 -9.12 0.03 8.57
CA SER A 166 -9.21 1.35 7.94
C SER A 166 -7.86 1.79 7.33
N GLU A 167 -7.89 2.84 6.51
CA GLU A 167 -6.65 3.47 6.02
C GLU A 167 -5.81 4.02 7.18
N ASP A 168 -6.46 4.67 8.15
CA ASP A 168 -5.78 5.22 9.32
C ASP A 168 -5.13 4.12 10.18
N ALA A 169 -5.82 3.00 10.37
CA ALA A 169 -5.27 1.86 11.12
C ALA A 169 -4.02 1.29 10.44
N PHE A 170 -4.03 1.20 9.10
CA PHE A 170 -2.85 0.80 8.35
C PHE A 170 -1.69 1.79 8.53
N LEU A 171 -1.92 3.09 8.31
CA LEU A 171 -0.88 4.12 8.46
C LEU A 171 -0.25 4.07 9.85
N GLN A 172 -1.08 3.94 10.89
CA GLN A 172 -0.59 3.80 12.27
C GLN A 172 0.29 2.57 12.52
N ILE A 173 0.08 1.49 11.77
CA ILE A 173 0.91 0.27 11.82
C ILE A 173 2.19 0.46 11.00
N VAL A 174 2.10 1.00 9.78
CA VAL A 174 3.24 1.03 8.84
C VAL A 174 4.23 2.17 9.06
N GLU A 175 3.78 3.32 9.57
CA GLU A 175 4.66 4.48 9.82
C GLU A 175 5.55 4.30 11.06
N ARG A 176 5.56 3.12 11.68
CA ARG A 176 6.26 2.85 12.94
C ARG A 176 7.53 2.03 12.70
N PRO A 177 8.73 2.64 12.80
CA PRO A 177 9.98 1.94 12.57
C PRO A 177 10.14 0.72 13.48
N GLY A 178 10.51 -0.42 12.89
CA GLY A 178 10.73 -1.70 13.58
C GLY A 178 9.53 -2.66 13.61
N ILE A 179 8.30 -2.16 13.40
CA ILE A 179 7.08 -2.99 13.34
C ILE A 179 6.76 -3.34 11.88
N ALA A 180 6.75 -2.33 11.01
CA ALA A 180 6.42 -2.49 9.59
C ALA A 180 7.50 -3.23 8.77
N SER A 181 8.69 -3.40 9.33
CA SER A 181 9.83 -4.05 8.67
C SER A 181 9.72 -5.59 8.63
N SER A 182 8.70 -6.17 9.26
CA SER A 182 8.44 -7.62 9.24
C SER A 182 6.97 -7.87 8.92
N PRO A 183 6.65 -8.55 7.80
CA PRO A 183 5.28 -8.96 7.49
C PRO A 183 4.67 -9.77 8.63
N VAL A 184 5.43 -10.67 9.28
CA VAL A 184 4.96 -11.47 10.41
C VAL A 184 4.48 -10.60 11.57
N ILE A 185 5.25 -9.58 11.95
CA ILE A 185 4.89 -8.67 13.04
C ILE A 185 3.72 -7.78 12.61
N ALA A 186 3.74 -7.25 11.38
CA ALA A 186 2.69 -6.38 10.87
C ALA A 186 1.34 -7.10 10.79
N THR A 187 1.30 -8.32 10.25
CA THR A 187 0.10 -9.17 10.22
C THR A 187 -0.37 -9.47 11.64
N ALA A 188 0.52 -9.92 12.54
CA ALA A 188 0.13 -10.24 13.91
C ALA A 188 -0.41 -9.02 14.67
N LEU A 189 0.18 -7.83 14.45
CA LEU A 189 -0.31 -6.58 15.04
C LEU A 189 -1.68 -6.19 14.47
N ALA A 190 -1.88 -6.35 13.17
CA ALA A 190 -3.18 -6.16 12.52
C ALA A 190 -4.26 -7.09 13.10
N GLU A 191 -3.92 -8.36 13.35
CA GLU A 191 -4.83 -9.31 14.00
C GLU A 191 -5.18 -8.91 15.44
N ALA A 192 -4.17 -8.48 16.21
CA ALA A 192 -4.39 -7.98 17.58
C ALA A 192 -5.21 -6.69 17.58
N TRP A 193 -4.97 -5.79 16.63
CA TRP A 193 -5.76 -4.59 16.41
C TRP A 193 -7.22 -4.96 16.13
N LEU A 194 -7.48 -5.93 15.25
CA LEU A 194 -8.84 -6.37 14.92
C LEU A 194 -9.56 -6.91 16.16
N ARG A 195 -8.92 -7.83 16.92
CA ARG A 195 -9.46 -8.34 18.18
C ARG A 195 -9.74 -7.22 19.19
N ALA A 196 -8.80 -6.31 19.38
CA ALA A 196 -8.95 -5.17 20.28
C ALA A 196 -10.09 -4.23 19.83
N SER A 197 -10.25 -4.00 18.53
CA SER A 197 -11.31 -3.15 17.98
C SER A 197 -12.72 -3.67 18.27
N LEU A 198 -12.88 -5.00 18.35
CA LEU A 198 -14.14 -5.65 18.72
C LEU A 198 -14.45 -5.49 20.23
N ILE A 199 -13.41 -5.38 21.07
CA ILE A 199 -13.55 -5.26 22.53
C ILE A 199 -13.75 -3.80 22.96
N TYR A 200 -12.93 -2.89 22.42
CA TYR A 200 -12.86 -1.49 22.86
C TYR A 200 -13.53 -0.50 21.91
N GLY A 201 -13.98 -0.96 20.74
CA GLY A 201 -14.60 -0.13 19.71
C GLY A 201 -13.58 0.62 18.84
N ARG A 202 -13.91 0.78 17.54
CA ARG A 202 -13.04 1.42 16.55
C ARG A 202 -12.65 2.87 16.90
N GLY A 203 -13.53 3.61 17.59
CA GLY A 203 -13.28 5.02 17.96
C GLY A 203 -12.12 5.21 18.94
N SER A 204 -11.81 4.21 19.77
CA SER A 204 -10.70 4.27 20.74
C SER A 204 -9.39 3.73 20.17
N MET A 205 -9.43 3.12 18.99
CA MET A 205 -8.29 2.35 18.48
C MET A 205 -7.08 3.21 18.13
N GLU A 206 -7.25 4.46 17.73
CA GLU A 206 -6.09 5.34 17.48
C GLU A 206 -5.25 5.53 18.75
N ALA A 207 -5.88 5.96 19.84
CA ALA A 207 -5.21 6.20 21.11
C ALA A 207 -4.62 4.90 21.69
N LEU A 208 -5.37 3.79 21.61
CA LEU A 208 -4.92 2.48 22.07
C LEU A 208 -3.71 1.99 21.28
N THR A 209 -3.77 2.08 19.94
CA THR A 209 -2.67 1.65 19.06
C THR A 209 -1.42 2.47 19.34
N ARG A 210 -1.55 3.80 19.48
CA ARG A 210 -0.42 4.67 19.83
C ARG A 210 0.24 4.24 21.15
N ARG A 211 -0.54 3.98 22.20
CA ARG A 211 -0.02 3.53 23.50
C ARG A 211 0.58 2.13 23.45
N ALA A 212 -0.08 1.18 22.78
CA ALA A 212 0.40 -0.19 22.64
C ALA A 212 1.73 -0.24 21.87
N ILE A 213 1.83 0.50 20.76
CA ILE A 213 3.03 0.54 19.91
C ILE A 213 4.25 1.07 20.66
N LEU A 214 4.09 2.08 21.53
CA LEU A 214 5.21 2.59 22.34
C LEU A 214 5.83 1.47 23.20
N LYS A 215 4.98 0.67 23.87
CA LYS A 215 5.43 -0.47 24.69
C LYS A 215 6.02 -1.58 23.82
N LEU A 216 5.40 -1.86 22.68
CA LEU A 216 5.85 -2.91 21.76
C LEU A 216 7.22 -2.58 21.15
N ARG A 217 7.47 -1.32 20.75
CA ARG A 217 8.78 -0.91 20.24
C ARG A 217 9.86 -1.10 21.30
N ALA A 218 9.63 -0.63 22.52
CA ALA A 218 10.57 -0.83 23.63
C ALA A 218 10.86 -2.33 23.89
N LYS A 219 9.84 -3.18 23.84
CA LYS A 219 10.01 -4.64 24.00
C LYS A 219 10.71 -5.29 22.79
N ASN A 220 10.52 -4.77 21.58
CA ASN A 220 11.13 -5.33 20.36
C ASN A 220 12.65 -5.11 20.30
N GLU A 221 13.17 -4.05 20.93
CA GLU A 221 14.63 -3.80 21.02
C GLU A 221 15.37 -4.88 21.83
N ILE A 222 14.69 -5.50 22.80
CA ILE A 222 15.26 -6.52 23.69
C ILE A 222 14.79 -7.94 23.36
N ARG A 223 13.75 -8.08 22.54
CA ARG A 223 13.16 -9.37 22.17
C ARG A 223 12.83 -9.38 20.69
N PHE A 224 13.44 -10.31 19.94
CA PHE A 224 13.16 -10.48 18.53
C PHE A 224 11.75 -11.07 18.31
N PHE A 225 10.76 -10.20 18.07
CA PHE A 225 9.38 -10.61 17.85
C PHE A 225 9.19 -11.45 16.60
N GLY A 226 9.98 -11.20 15.55
CA GLY A 226 9.91 -11.96 14.30
C GLY A 226 10.27 -13.45 14.44
N GLY A 227 10.93 -13.84 15.53
CA GLY A 227 11.28 -15.23 15.82
C GLY A 227 10.35 -15.91 16.81
N LEU A 228 9.31 -15.23 17.29
CA LEU A 228 8.36 -15.82 18.24
C LEU A 228 7.36 -16.72 17.52
N PRO A 229 6.95 -17.85 18.14
CA PRO A 229 5.82 -18.63 17.67
C PRO A 229 4.55 -17.76 17.53
N PRO A 230 3.71 -17.96 16.49
CA PRO A 230 2.56 -17.08 16.22
C PRO A 230 1.60 -16.89 17.40
N ASN A 231 1.35 -17.95 18.18
CA ASN A 231 0.52 -17.90 19.38
C ASN A 231 1.13 -17.04 20.50
N VAL A 232 2.46 -17.12 20.69
CA VAL A 232 3.19 -16.32 21.68
C VAL A 232 3.23 -14.86 21.25
N LEU A 233 3.52 -14.59 19.97
CA LEU A 233 3.50 -13.24 19.42
C LEU A 233 2.11 -12.60 19.57
N GLY A 234 1.05 -13.33 19.21
CA GLY A 234 -0.33 -12.88 19.38
C GLY A 234 -0.67 -12.53 20.82
N SER A 235 -0.25 -13.37 21.78
CA SER A 235 -0.47 -13.12 23.21
C SER A 235 0.23 -11.85 23.70
N VAL A 236 1.48 -11.61 23.26
CA VAL A 236 2.24 -10.39 23.61
C VAL A 236 1.57 -9.13 23.06
N LEU A 237 1.04 -9.20 21.84
CA LEU A 237 0.36 -8.08 21.20
C LEU A 237 -0.99 -7.79 21.87
N ASP A 238 -1.76 -8.82 22.18
CA ASP A 238 -3.05 -8.70 22.88
C ASP A 238 -2.87 -8.12 24.30
N GLU A 239 -1.81 -8.53 25.01
CA GLU A 239 -1.42 -7.94 26.29
C GLU A 239 -1.08 -6.46 26.16
N ALA A 240 -0.34 -6.07 25.11
CA ALA A 240 0.00 -4.66 24.89
C ALA A 240 -1.25 -3.77 24.68
N PHE A 241 -2.25 -4.25 23.93
CA PHE A 241 -3.53 -3.53 23.78
C PHE A 241 -4.33 -3.48 25.09
N ARG A 242 -4.36 -4.58 25.85
CA ARG A 242 -5.03 -4.63 27.17
C ARG A 242 -4.40 -3.67 28.17
N ASP A 243 -3.08 -3.59 28.21
CA ASP A 243 -2.37 -2.65 29.07
C ASP A 243 -2.59 -1.21 28.63
N ALA A 244 -2.64 -0.97 27.32
CA ALA A 244 -2.95 0.34 26.76
C ALA A 244 -4.37 0.81 27.08
N SER A 245 -5.32 -0.11 27.31
CA SER A 245 -6.69 0.24 27.69
C SER A 245 -6.84 0.59 29.18
N ARG A 246 -5.92 0.12 30.03
CA ARG A 246 -5.93 0.38 31.49
C ARG A 246 -5.22 1.67 31.88
N THR A 247 -4.37 2.19 31.01
CA THR A 247 -3.56 3.38 31.29
C THR A 247 -4.34 4.63 30.87
N ASN A 248 -5.08 5.24 31.81
CA ASN A 248 -5.59 6.61 31.69
C ASN A 248 -4.52 7.57 32.22
N LEU A 249 -3.73 8.15 31.32
CA LEU A 249 -2.91 9.33 31.59
C LEU A 249 -3.24 10.36 30.52
#